data_AF-A0ABD5ZCQ4-F1
#
_entry.id   AF-A0ABD5ZCQ4-F1
#
_cell.length_a   1.000
_cell.length_b   1.000
_cell.length_c   1.000
_cell.angle_alpha   90.00
_cell.angle_beta   90.00
_cell.angle_gamma   90.00
#
_symmetry.space_group_name_H-M   'P 1'
#
loop_
_entity.id
_entity.type
_entity.pdbx_description
1 polymer ?
#
loop_
_entity_poly.entity_id
_entity_poly.type
_entity_poly.pdbx_seq_one_letter_code
_entity_poly.pdbx_strand_id
1 'polypeptide(L)'
;MPEIRTERMINAPPAVVWAVLTDFSSYPAWNPHLVKVTSEDDLRVGSKLKLDIRREGVKDRSMTVTVTELIPGRKLEWVGTLVSPLVFTGRHTFELEPFAGDRTRFLNYETSRGVLDSLVTTADPERDYESMNEALKWHAETATAAPA
;
A
#
# COMPACT_ATOMS: atom_id res chain seq x y z
N MET A 1 6.97 -6.74 18.31
CA MET A 1 7.15 -6.33 16.90
C MET A 1 6.19 -5.18 16.69
N PRO A 2 6.66 -3.98 16.32
CA PRO A 2 5.76 -2.89 15.99
C PRO A 2 4.92 -3.30 14.77
N GLU A 3 3.61 -3.16 14.91
CA GLU A 3 2.61 -3.36 13.87
C GLU A 3 1.82 -2.06 13.77
N ILE A 4 1.68 -1.55 12.55
CA ILE A 4 0.73 -0.48 12.24
C ILE A 4 -0.37 -1.14 11.44
N ARG A 5 -1.62 -0.97 11.85
CA ARG A 5 -2.76 -1.56 11.19
C ARG A 5 -3.87 -0.54 11.07
N THR A 6 -4.33 -0.35 9.85
CA THR A 6 -5.45 0.53 9.51
C THR A 6 -6.53 -0.28 8.80
N GLU A 7 -7.77 0.15 8.96
CA GLU A 7 -8.93 -0.46 8.35
C GLU A 7 -9.82 0.63 7.74
N ARG A 8 -10.38 0.37 6.56
CA ARG A 8 -11.34 1.28 5.93
C ARG A 8 -12.42 0.50 5.20
N MET A 9 -13.67 0.96 5.34
CA MET A 9 -14.78 0.46 4.54
C MET A 9 -14.90 1.25 3.24
N ILE A 10 -14.90 0.56 2.11
CA ILE A 10 -14.99 1.12 0.77
C ILE A 10 -16.31 0.66 0.13
N ASN A 11 -17.10 1.61 -0.37
CA ASN A 11 -18.37 1.36 -1.03
C ASN A 11 -18.16 1.00 -2.52
N ALA A 12 -17.31 0.00 -2.76
CA ALA A 12 -17.03 -0.55 -4.07
C ALA A 12 -16.77 -2.06 -3.96
N PRO A 13 -17.08 -2.85 -5.00
CA PRO A 13 -16.75 -4.28 -5.03
C PRO A 13 -15.23 -4.51 -4.93
N PRO A 14 -14.77 -5.64 -4.35
CA PRO A 14 -13.34 -5.94 -4.22
C PRO A 14 -12.59 -5.92 -5.55
N ALA A 15 -13.26 -6.29 -6.65
CA ALA A 15 -12.68 -6.24 -7.99
C ALA A 15 -12.31 -4.81 -8.43
N VAL A 16 -13.15 -3.82 -8.11
CA VAL A 16 -12.90 -2.41 -8.44
C VAL A 16 -11.77 -1.86 -7.57
N VAL A 17 -11.83 -2.11 -6.25
CA VAL A 17 -10.77 -1.69 -5.32
C VAL A 17 -9.43 -2.30 -5.73
N TRP A 18 -9.42 -3.59 -6.11
CA TRP A 18 -8.22 -4.28 -6.56
C TRP A 18 -7.64 -3.68 -7.83
N ALA A 19 -8.48 -3.31 -8.80
CA ALA A 19 -8.03 -2.68 -10.04
C ALA A 19 -7.32 -1.35 -9.75
N VAL A 20 -7.87 -0.51 -8.87
CA VAL A 20 -7.22 0.76 -8.47
C VAL A 20 -5.94 0.50 -7.69
N LEU A 21 -5.95 -0.47 -6.76
CA LEU A 21 -4.79 -0.81 -5.93
C LEU A 21 -3.63 -1.38 -6.77
N THR A 22 -3.89 -2.09 -7.86
CA THR A 22 -2.83 -2.71 -8.67
C THR A 22 -2.46 -1.90 -9.91
N ASP A 23 -3.19 -0.82 -10.20
CA ASP A 23 -2.84 0.15 -11.23
C ASP A 23 -1.76 1.13 -10.73
N PHE A 24 -0.54 0.63 -10.62
CA PHE A 24 0.63 1.42 -10.21
C PHE A 24 0.90 2.65 -11.08
N SER A 25 0.38 2.67 -12.32
CA SER A 25 0.57 3.79 -13.24
C SER A 25 -0.25 5.02 -12.83
N SER A 26 -1.39 4.83 -12.17
CA SER A 26 -2.25 5.92 -11.69
C SER A 26 -1.93 6.40 -10.28
N TYR A 27 -1.05 5.71 -9.54
CA TYR A 27 -0.62 6.10 -8.19
C TYR A 27 -0.22 7.58 -8.07
N PRO A 28 0.54 8.19 -9.00
CA PRO A 28 0.88 9.62 -8.90
C PRO A 28 -0.33 10.56 -8.92
N ALA A 29 -1.46 10.11 -9.45
CA ALA A 29 -2.68 10.91 -9.54
C ALA A 29 -3.52 10.89 -8.26
N TRP A 30 -3.35 9.87 -7.41
CA TRP A 30 -4.22 9.67 -6.25
C TRP A 30 -3.50 9.41 -4.94
N ASN A 31 -2.33 8.78 -4.96
CA ASN A 31 -1.64 8.40 -3.74
C ASN A 31 -0.79 9.58 -3.23
N PRO A 32 -1.06 10.11 -2.02
CA PRO A 32 -0.36 11.28 -1.49
C PRO A 32 1.10 11.00 -1.14
N HIS A 33 1.47 9.72 -0.93
CA HIS A 33 2.80 9.34 -0.44
C HIS A 33 3.60 8.52 -1.46
N LEU A 34 2.97 7.55 -2.12
CA LEU A 34 3.60 6.74 -3.17
C LEU A 34 3.45 7.43 -4.52
N VAL A 35 4.32 8.41 -4.77
CA VAL A 35 4.29 9.24 -5.98
C VAL A 35 4.71 8.48 -7.24
N LYS A 36 5.37 7.33 -7.09
CA LYS A 36 5.67 6.43 -8.22
C LYS A 36 5.86 5.00 -7.74
N VAL A 37 5.22 4.07 -8.43
CA VAL A 37 5.45 2.64 -8.28
C VAL A 37 5.76 2.08 -9.66
N THR A 38 6.91 1.43 -9.79
CA THR A 38 7.34 0.81 -11.04
C THR A 38 7.71 -0.63 -10.81
N SER A 39 7.29 -1.50 -11.73
CA SER A 39 7.70 -2.90 -11.77
C SER A 39 8.54 -3.10 -13.03
N GLU A 40 9.65 -3.84 -12.94
CA GLU A 40 10.44 -4.23 -14.11
C GLU A 40 9.81 -5.43 -14.85
N ASP A 41 9.00 -6.22 -14.13
CA ASP A 41 8.30 -7.41 -14.61
C ASP A 41 6.78 -7.27 -14.42
N ASP A 42 6.00 -8.20 -14.97
CA ASP A 42 4.59 -8.37 -14.60
C ASP A 42 4.44 -8.57 -13.08
N LEU A 43 3.35 -8.04 -12.52
CA LEU A 43 3.04 -8.17 -11.10
C LEU A 43 2.76 -9.64 -10.75
N ARG A 44 3.70 -10.28 -10.04
CA ARG A 44 3.62 -11.67 -9.60
C ARG A 44 4.43 -11.87 -8.32
N VAL A 45 4.21 -12.98 -7.61
CA VAL A 45 5.08 -13.33 -6.48
C VAL A 45 6.54 -13.41 -6.95
N GLY A 46 7.42 -12.75 -6.19
CA GLY A 46 8.84 -12.59 -6.50
C GLY A 46 9.18 -11.39 -7.38
N SER A 47 8.20 -10.66 -7.93
CA SER A 47 8.49 -9.44 -8.70
C SER A 47 9.03 -8.34 -7.79
N LYS A 48 9.89 -7.49 -8.35
CA LYS A 48 10.46 -6.34 -7.65
C LYS A 48 9.70 -5.09 -8.03
N LEU A 49 9.26 -4.34 -7.03
CA LEU A 49 8.65 -3.03 -7.21
C LEU A 49 9.62 -1.97 -6.69
N LYS A 50 9.84 -0.93 -7.47
CA LYS A 50 10.54 0.28 -7.04
C LYS A 50 9.49 1.33 -6.65
N LEU A 51 9.54 1.72 -5.38
CA LEU A 51 8.65 2.70 -4.76
C LEU A 51 9.42 4.01 -4.59
N ASP A 52 8.87 5.11 -5.10
CA ASP A 52 9.31 6.46 -4.75
C ASP A 52 8.31 7.05 -3.76
N ILE A 53 8.79 7.34 -2.55
CA ILE A 53 8.01 7.78 -1.40
C ILE A 53 8.33 9.24 -1.12
N ARG A 54 7.28 10.06 -1.06
CA ARG A 54 7.32 11.46 -0.63
C ARG A 54 6.52 11.62 0.66
N ARG A 55 7.10 12.29 1.64
CA ARG A 55 6.44 12.63 2.91
C ARG A 55 6.75 14.07 3.26
N GLU A 56 5.77 14.80 3.75
CA GLU A 56 5.95 16.19 4.14
C GLU A 56 6.98 16.29 5.27
N GLY A 57 7.92 17.25 5.17
CA GLY A 57 8.96 17.45 6.19
C GLY A 57 10.07 16.38 6.19
N VAL A 58 10.03 15.37 5.32
CA VAL A 58 11.06 14.32 5.20
C VAL A 58 11.62 14.30 3.78
N LYS A 59 12.92 13.99 3.65
CA LYS A 59 13.56 13.83 2.34
C LYS A 59 12.90 12.69 1.57
N ASP A 60 12.56 12.92 0.30
CA ASP A 60 12.10 11.89 -0.64
C ASP A 60 13.04 10.67 -0.64
N ARG A 61 12.46 9.47 -0.68
CA ARG A 61 13.20 8.20 -0.65
C ARG A 61 12.67 7.25 -1.70
N SER A 62 13.59 6.57 -2.36
CA SER A 62 13.28 5.43 -3.20
C SER A 62 13.70 4.14 -2.51
N MET A 63 12.90 3.08 -2.64
CA MET A 63 13.27 1.75 -2.17
C MET A 63 12.75 0.68 -3.14
N THR A 64 13.38 -0.49 -3.06
CA THR A 64 12.92 -1.67 -3.80
C THR A 64 12.32 -2.66 -2.83
N VAL A 65 11.09 -3.09 -3.12
CA VAL A 65 10.35 -4.12 -2.38
C VAL A 65 10.16 -5.34 -3.27
N THR A 66 10.00 -6.51 -2.66
CA THR A 66 9.72 -7.76 -3.37
C THR A 66 8.33 -8.24 -2.99
N VAL A 67 7.50 -8.55 -3.98
CA VAL A 67 6.16 -9.12 -3.76
C VAL A 67 6.30 -10.51 -3.19
N THR A 68 5.75 -10.74 -2.00
CA THR A 68 5.80 -12.03 -1.30
C THR A 68 4.48 -12.80 -1.40
N GLU A 69 3.36 -12.10 -1.57
CA GLU A 69 2.06 -12.71 -1.78
C GLU A 69 1.21 -11.88 -2.74
N LEU A 70 0.52 -12.55 -3.66
CA LEU A 70 -0.39 -11.94 -4.61
C LEU A 70 -1.58 -12.86 -4.84
N ILE A 71 -2.72 -12.49 -4.29
CA ILE A 71 -4.02 -13.16 -4.51
C ILE A 71 -4.94 -12.13 -5.17
N PRO A 72 -5.18 -12.24 -6.49
CA PRO A 72 -6.03 -11.30 -7.22
C PRO A 72 -7.38 -11.07 -6.54
N GLY A 73 -7.75 -9.79 -6.38
CA GLY A 73 -8.99 -9.38 -5.73
C GLY A 73 -9.03 -9.52 -4.21
N ARG A 74 -7.95 -10.00 -3.56
CA ARG A 74 -7.94 -10.28 -2.12
C ARG A 74 -6.71 -9.83 -1.36
N LYS A 75 -5.50 -10.06 -1.86
CA LYS A 75 -4.29 -9.81 -1.06
C LYS A 75 -3.10 -9.42 -1.91
N LEU A 76 -2.39 -8.38 -1.48
CA LEU A 76 -1.10 -7.98 -2.01
C LEU A 76 -0.15 -7.77 -0.83
N GLU A 77 0.96 -8.51 -0.82
CA GLU A 77 2.00 -8.37 0.20
C GLU A 77 3.34 -8.15 -0.48
N TRP A 78 4.12 -7.23 0.07
CA TRP A 78 5.52 -7.06 -0.29
C TRP A 78 6.40 -6.82 0.91
N VAL A 79 7.69 -7.11 0.75
CA VAL A 79 8.71 -6.89 1.76
C VAL A 79 9.78 -5.95 1.22
N GLY A 80 10.06 -4.89 1.96
CA GLY A 80 11.13 -3.94 1.74
C GLY A 80 12.20 -4.01 2.81
N THR A 81 13.42 -3.68 2.45
CA THR A 81 14.54 -3.55 3.39
C THR A 81 15.15 -2.17 3.27
N LEU A 82 15.32 -1.47 4.41
CA LEU A 82 15.99 -0.18 4.45
C LEU A 82 17.40 -0.37 5.01
N VAL A 83 18.42 0.06 4.26
CA VAL A 83 19.86 -0.05 4.60
C VAL A 83 20.39 -1.49 4.64
N SER A 84 19.87 -2.36 5.50
CA SER A 84 20.21 -3.80 5.53
C SER A 84 19.11 -4.61 6.26
N PRO A 85 19.01 -5.93 6.02
CA PRO A 85 18.00 -6.78 6.67
C PRO A 85 18.10 -6.82 8.20
N LEU A 86 19.31 -6.61 8.73
CA LEU A 86 19.61 -6.50 10.16
C LEU A 86 19.13 -5.18 10.75
N VAL A 87 19.04 -4.13 9.92
CA VAL A 87 18.69 -2.77 10.32
C VAL A 87 17.19 -2.55 10.28
N PHE A 88 16.54 -2.82 9.13
CA PHE A 88 15.09 -2.64 9.00
C PHE A 88 14.54 -3.47 7.84
N THR A 89 13.55 -4.30 8.13
CA THR A 89 12.74 -5.03 7.17
C THR A 89 11.27 -4.71 7.44
N GLY A 90 10.59 -4.09 6.49
CA GLY A 90 9.15 -3.80 6.55
C GLY A 90 8.39 -4.74 5.63
N ARG A 91 7.39 -5.44 6.17
CA ARG A 91 6.41 -6.21 5.40
C ARG A 91 5.11 -5.43 5.40
N HIS A 92 4.68 -5.03 4.22
CA HIS A 92 3.45 -4.27 4.03
C HIS A 92 2.44 -5.16 3.33
N THR A 93 1.22 -5.18 3.86
CA THR A 93 0.16 -6.07 3.40
C THR A 93 -1.13 -5.29 3.21
N PHE A 94 -1.73 -5.49 2.05
CA PHE A 94 -3.08 -5.03 1.71
C PHE A 94 -4.00 -6.22 1.59
N GLU A 95 -5.12 -6.21 2.31
CA GLU A 95 -6.16 -7.23 2.20
C GLU A 95 -7.51 -6.60 1.90
N LEU A 96 -8.24 -7.25 0.99
CA LEU A 96 -9.58 -6.88 0.56
C LEU A 96 -10.51 -8.03 0.94
N GLU A 97 -11.38 -7.77 1.91
CA GLU A 97 -12.42 -8.70 2.31
C GLU A 97 -13.76 -8.23 1.74
N PRO A 98 -14.51 -9.09 1.01
CA PRO A 98 -15.88 -8.79 0.64
C PRO A 98 -16.72 -8.50 1.89
N PHE A 99 -17.49 -7.42 1.87
CA PHE A 99 -18.35 -7.04 2.97
C PHE A 99 -19.75 -6.68 2.48
N ALA A 100 -20.77 -7.01 3.28
CA ALA A 100 -22.20 -6.96 2.94
C ALA A 100 -22.60 -5.97 1.83
N GLY A 101 -23.19 -6.48 0.75
CA GLY A 101 -23.46 -5.73 -0.48
C GLY A 101 -22.24 -5.67 -1.40
N ASP A 102 -22.16 -4.63 -2.22
CA ASP A 102 -21.02 -4.34 -3.11
C ASP A 102 -19.94 -3.50 -2.40
N ARG A 103 -19.56 -3.91 -1.18
CA ARG A 103 -18.59 -3.19 -0.35
C ARG A 103 -17.35 -4.04 -0.07
N THR A 104 -16.26 -3.37 0.25
CA THR A 104 -14.99 -3.98 0.57
C THR A 104 -14.50 -3.45 1.90
N ARG A 105 -14.13 -4.36 2.81
CA ARG A 105 -13.32 -4.04 3.98
C ARG A 105 -11.86 -4.11 3.56
N PHE A 106 -11.21 -2.96 3.54
CA PHE A 106 -9.81 -2.80 3.18
C PHE A 106 -8.96 -2.76 4.44
N LEU A 107 -8.01 -3.68 4.55
CA LEU A 107 -7.01 -3.72 5.60
C LEU A 107 -5.67 -3.32 5.00
N ASN A 108 -5.00 -2.38 5.64
CA ASN A 108 -3.66 -1.93 5.28
C ASN A 108 -2.80 -1.96 6.54
N TYR A 109 -1.81 -2.83 6.54
CA TYR A 109 -0.96 -3.03 7.71
C TYR A 109 0.49 -3.28 7.35
N GLU A 110 1.38 -2.83 8.23
CA GLU A 110 2.81 -3.03 8.11
C GLU A 110 3.36 -3.64 9.40
N THR A 111 4.09 -4.76 9.24
CA THR A 111 4.90 -5.34 10.30
C THR A 111 6.36 -5.06 10.01
N SER A 112 7.08 -4.53 10.99
CA SER A 112 8.51 -4.26 10.82
C SER A 112 9.37 -5.06 11.79
N ARG A 113 10.59 -5.37 11.35
CA ARG A 113 11.62 -6.07 12.12
C ARG A 113 12.95 -5.35 11.93
N GLY A 114 13.65 -5.07 13.03
CA GLY A 114 14.94 -4.40 13.01
C GLY A 114 15.33 -3.83 14.37
N VAL A 115 16.57 -3.39 14.50
CA VAL A 115 17.11 -2.79 15.74
C VAL A 115 16.87 -1.27 15.79
N LEU A 116 16.45 -0.67 14.68
CA LEU A 116 16.23 0.76 14.53
C LEU A 116 14.78 1.15 14.82
N ASP A 117 14.41 1.10 16.10
CA ASP A 117 13.08 1.45 16.62
C ASP A 117 12.89 2.98 16.76
N SER A 118 13.93 3.82 16.57
CA SER A 118 13.90 5.22 17.03
C SER A 118 14.49 6.31 16.12
N LEU A 119 14.91 6.03 14.87
CA LEU A 119 15.47 7.07 13.96
C LEU A 119 14.64 7.33 12.69
N VAL A 120 13.52 6.63 12.52
CA VAL A 120 12.53 6.87 11.45
C VAL A 120 11.22 7.44 12.03
N THR A 121 11.24 7.88 13.29
CA THR A 121 10.07 8.28 14.10
C THR A 121 9.65 9.74 13.92
N THR A 122 10.24 10.49 12.98
CA THR A 122 9.77 11.86 12.67
C THR A 122 8.58 11.89 11.72
N ALA A 123 8.25 10.76 11.08
CA ALA A 123 7.05 10.61 10.27
C ALA A 123 5.99 9.85 11.08
N ASP A 124 4.72 10.21 10.91
CA ASP A 124 3.56 9.48 11.45
C ASP A 124 3.06 8.49 10.39
N PRO A 125 3.57 7.25 10.36
CA PRO A 125 3.24 6.29 9.32
C PRO A 125 1.78 5.85 9.35
N GLU A 126 1.12 5.88 10.51
CA GLU A 126 -0.30 5.55 10.62
C GLU A 126 -1.14 6.59 9.88
N ARG A 127 -0.87 7.87 10.09
CA ARG A 127 -1.52 8.97 9.37
C ARG A 127 -1.32 8.89 7.86
N ASP A 128 -0.11 8.54 7.42
CA ASP A 128 0.18 8.40 5.99
C ASP A 128 -0.60 7.22 5.37
N TYR A 129 -0.78 6.12 6.12
CA TYR A 129 -1.61 5.00 5.68
C TYR A 129 -3.10 5.34 5.69
N GLU A 130 -3.59 6.06 6.69
CA GLU A 130 -4.96 6.55 6.70
C GLU A 130 -5.26 7.45 5.50
N SER A 131 -4.36 8.37 5.17
CA SER A 131 -4.51 9.29 4.02
C SER A 131 -4.51 8.53 2.69
N MET A 132 -3.60 7.55 2.52
CA MET A 132 -3.62 6.65 1.37
C MET A 132 -4.94 5.87 1.27
N ASN A 133 -5.46 5.36 2.39
CA ASN A 133 -6.70 4.58 2.41
C ASN A 133 -7.92 5.45 2.02
N GLU A 134 -7.93 6.72 2.42
CA GLU A 134 -8.98 7.67 2.02
C GLU A 134 -8.94 7.98 0.53
N ALA A 135 -7.74 8.20 -0.01
CA ALA A 135 -7.58 8.39 -1.44
C ALA A 135 -8.03 7.16 -2.24
N LEU A 136 -7.59 5.95 -1.82
CA LEU A 136 -8.02 4.70 -2.47
C LEU A 136 -9.55 4.55 -2.44
N LYS A 137 -10.18 4.83 -1.29
CA LYS A 137 -11.64 4.80 -1.14
C LYS A 137 -12.31 5.73 -2.14
N TRP A 138 -11.89 6.99 -2.20
CA TRP A 138 -12.48 7.98 -3.10
C TRP A 138 -12.39 7.53 -4.56
N HIS A 139 -11.23 7.00 -4.98
CA HIS A 139 -11.00 6.58 -6.36
C HIS A 139 -11.83 5.34 -6.73
N ALA A 140 -11.89 4.34 -5.84
CA ALA A 140 -12.68 3.14 -6.06
C ALA A 140 -14.20 3.42 -6.10
N GLU A 141 -14.69 4.30 -5.23
CA GLU A 141 -16.11 4.69 -5.20
C GLU A 141 -16.49 5.51 -6.42
N THR A 142 -15.61 6.40 -6.88
CA THR A 142 -15.83 7.19 -8.09
C THR A 142 -15.83 6.30 -9.34
N ALA A 143 -14.93 5.32 -9.41
CA ALA A 143 -14.91 4.34 -10.50
C ALA A 143 -16.17 3.46 -10.53
N THR A 144 -16.79 3.20 -9.38
CA THR A 144 -18.04 2.44 -9.26
C THR A 144 -19.27 3.28 -9.66
N ALA A 145 -19.24 4.59 -9.38
CA ALA A 145 -20.35 5.50 -9.66
C ALA A 145 -20.40 5.99 -11.12
N ALA A 146 -19.33 5.85 -11.89
CA ALA A 146 -19.29 6.23 -13.29
C ALA A 146 -20.19 5.29 -14.14
N PRO A 147 -21.21 5.80 -14.85
CA PRO A 147 -21.96 4.99 -15.79
C PRO A 147 -21.03 4.59 -16.96
N ALA A 148 -21.12 3.31 -17.36
CA ALA A 148 -20.44 2.76 -18.54
C ALA A 148 -20.84 3.45 -19.85
#